data_AF-A0A972UIR5-F1
#
_entry.id   AF-A0A972UIR5-F1
#
_cell.length_a   1.000
_cell.length_b   1.000
_cell.length_c   1.000
_cell.angle_alpha   90.00
_cell.angle_beta   90.00
_cell.angle_gamma   90.00
#
_symmetry.space_group_name_H-M   'P 1'
#
loop_
_entity.id
_entity.type
_entity.pdbx_description
1 polymer ?
#
loop_
_entity_poly.entity_id
_entity_poly.type
_entity_poly.pdbx_seq_one_letter_code
_entity_poly.pdbx_strand_id
1 'polypeptide(L)' 'AGFKTKLLSKDIDLFLKNAEAAGTPAGVARTIADLWRRCDEALPDSDFTRVYEFLTKKDSD' A
#
# COMPACT_ATOMS: atom_id res chain seq x y z
N ALA A 1 14.79 -5.28 -10.97
CA ALA A 1 14.43 -4.14 -10.09
C ALA A 1 13.91 -4.69 -8.77
N GLY A 2 14.45 -4.22 -7.64
CA GLY A 2 14.29 -4.84 -6.31
C GLY A 2 13.12 -4.30 -5.45
N PHE A 3 12.34 -3.33 -5.94
CA PHE A 3 11.32 -2.66 -5.14
C PHE A 3 9.91 -2.93 -5.71
N LYS A 4 9.46 -4.17 -5.54
CA LYS A 4 8.11 -4.59 -5.97
C LYS A 4 7.04 -3.99 -5.07
N THR A 5 5.93 -3.53 -5.66
CA THR A 5 4.73 -3.07 -4.94
C THR A 5 4.27 -4.09 -3.90
N LYS A 6 4.27 -5.38 -4.25
CA LYS A 6 4.00 -6.51 -3.35
C LYS A 6 4.88 -6.55 -2.10
N LEU A 7 6.18 -6.24 -2.22
CA LEU A 7 7.10 -6.24 -1.07
C LEU A 7 6.80 -5.04 -0.16
N LEU A 8 6.58 -3.86 -0.74
CA LEU A 8 6.22 -2.68 0.04
C LEU A 8 4.87 -2.85 0.75
N SER A 9 3.87 -3.42 0.07
CA SER A 9 2.56 -3.73 0.67
C SER A 9 2.71 -4.67 1.87
N LYS A 10 3.55 -5.70 1.76
CA LYS A 10 3.84 -6.64 2.86
C LYS A 10 4.47 -5.94 4.06
N ASP A 11 5.45 -5.07 3.84
CA ASP A 11 6.16 -4.39 4.93
C ASP A 11 5.24 -3.40 5.66
N ILE A 12 4.36 -2.72 4.93
CA ILE A 12 3.37 -1.79 5.50
C ILE A 12 2.31 -2.56 6.30
N ASP A 13 1.84 -3.70 5.81
CA ASP A 13 0.92 -4.57 6.56
C ASP A 13 1.58 -5.10 7.85
N LEU A 14 2.86 -5.46 7.79
CA LEU A 14 3.62 -5.89 8.96
C LEU A 14 3.77 -4.76 9.99
N PHE A 15 4.08 -3.55 9.53
CA PHE A 15 4.12 -2.36 10.37
C PHE A 15 2.76 -2.10 11.04
N LEU A 16 1.67 -2.09 10.25
CA LEU A 16 0.32 -1.85 10.76
C LEU A 16 -0.06 -2.85 11.84
N LYS A 17 0.18 -4.15 11.61
CA LYS A 17 -0.08 -5.22 12.59
C LYS A 17 0.64 -4.97 13.91
N ASN A 18 1.91 -4.59 13.86
CA ASN A 18 2.70 -4.32 15.06
C ASN A 18 2.25 -3.03 15.77
N ALA A 19 1.92 -1.97 15.03
CA ALA A 19 1.40 -0.73 15.59
C ALA A 19 0.07 -0.95 16.31
N GLU A 20 -0.84 -1.72 15.71
CA GLU A 20 -2.12 -2.08 16.33
C GLU A 20 -1.92 -2.96 17.57
N ALA A 21 -1.03 -3.96 17.50
CA ALA A 21 -0.70 -4.79 18.66
C ALA A 21 -0.08 -4.01 19.82
N ALA A 22 0.66 -2.93 19.51
CA ALA A 22 1.25 -2.04 20.51
C ALA A 22 0.27 -0.96 21.02
N GLY A 23 -0.99 -0.94 20.57
CA GLY A 23 -1.97 0.10 20.94
C GLY A 23 -1.61 1.50 20.41
N THR A 24 -0.76 1.58 19.38
CA THR A 24 -0.35 2.85 18.78
C THR A 24 -1.43 3.36 17.84
N PRO A 25 -1.79 4.66 17.86
CA PRO A 25 -2.69 5.24 16.87
C PRO A 25 -2.18 5.02 15.44
N ALA A 26 -2.93 4.26 14.64
CA ALA A 26 -2.48 3.76 13.33
C ALA A 26 -3.33 4.28 12.15
N GLY A 27 -4.04 5.40 12.32
CA GLY A 27 -4.97 5.92 11.29
C GLY A 27 -4.30 6.14 9.93
N VAL A 28 -3.16 6.84 9.90
CA VAL A 28 -2.38 7.08 8.67
C VAL A 28 -1.86 5.76 8.09
N ALA A 29 -1.35 4.87 8.95
CA ALA A 29 -0.84 3.56 8.55
C ALA A 29 -1.92 2.70 7.87
N ARG A 30 -3.16 2.76 8.36
CA ARG A 30 -4.30 2.04 7.80
C ARG A 30 -4.67 2.54 6.42
N THR A 31 -4.70 3.85 6.21
CA THR A 31 -4.93 4.46 4.90
C THR A 31 -3.84 4.06 3.90
N ILE A 32 -2.58 4.08 4.33
CA ILE A 32 -1.44 3.69 3.48
C ILE A 32 -1.50 2.19 3.15
N ALA A 33 -1.84 1.33 4.12
CA ALA A 33 -1.95 -0.11 3.91
C ALA A 33 -3.10 -0.47 2.93
N ASP A 34 -4.23 0.22 3.00
CA ASP A 34 -5.32 0.06 2.03
C ASP A 34 -4.88 0.47 0.62
N LEU A 35 -4.22 1.63 0.49
CA LEU A 35 -3.71 2.14 -0.79
C LEU A 35 -2.80 1.11 -1.47
N TRP A 36 -1.82 0.57 -0.75
CA TRP A 36 -0.83 -0.34 -1.34
C TRP A 36 -1.41 -1.71 -1.68
N ARG A 37 -2.35 -2.22 -0.89
CA ARG A 37 -3.08 -3.47 -1.22
C ARG A 37 -3.85 -3.31 -2.53
N ARG A 38 -4.63 -2.23 -2.66
CA ARG A 38 -5.38 -1.93 -3.89
C ARG A 38 -4.47 -1.68 -5.09
N CYS A 39 -3.32 -1.04 -4.87
CA CYS A 39 -2.32 -0.82 -5.92
C CYS A 39 -1.67 -2.12 -6.40
N ASP A 40 -1.32 -3.06 -5.49
CA ASP A 40 -0.74 -4.36 -5.86
C ASP A 40 -1.75 -5.22 -6.64
N GLU A 41 -3.02 -5.19 -6.24
CA GLU A 41 -4.12 -5.84 -6.97
C GLU A 41 -4.34 -5.23 -8.36
N ALA A 42 -4.33 -3.90 -8.47
CA ALA A 42 -4.60 -3.20 -9.72
C ALA A 42 -3.41 -3.23 -10.70
N LEU A 43 -2.18 -3.34 -10.20
CA LEU A 43 -0.93 -3.33 -10.96
C LEU A 43 -0.02 -4.49 -10.51
N PRO A 44 -0.32 -5.75 -10.89
CA PRO A 44 0.47 -6.92 -10.49
C PRO A 44 1.92 -6.80 -10.96
N ASP A 45 2.85 -7.26 -10.13
CA ASP A 45 4.30 -7.26 -10.39
C ASP A 45 4.92 -5.87 -10.67
N SER A 46 4.18 -4.79 -10.40
CA SER A 46 4.63 -3.42 -10.58
C SER A 46 5.78 -3.05 -9.64
N ASP A 47 6.51 -2.02 -10.05
CA ASP A 47 7.42 -1.30 -9.17
C ASP A 47 6.61 -0.24 -8.41
N PHE A 48 6.88 -0.08 -7.11
CA PHE A 48 6.09 0.81 -6.25
C PHE A 48 6.12 2.27 -6.72
N THR A 49 7.16 2.69 -7.44
CA THR A 49 7.28 4.04 -8.01
C THR A 49 6.16 4.36 -9.01
N ARG A 50 5.47 3.34 -9.54
CA ARG A 50 4.34 3.47 -10.47
C ARG A 50 2.99 3.69 -9.79
N VAL A 51 2.96 3.89 -8.47
CA VAL A 51 1.72 4.16 -7.70
C VAL A 51 0.91 5.33 -8.26
N TYR A 52 1.55 6.31 -8.91
CA TYR A 52 0.85 7.43 -9.54
C TYR A 52 -0.13 6.95 -10.63
N GLU A 53 0.15 5.86 -11.34
CA GLU A 53 -0.75 5.29 -12.35
C GLU A 53 -2.02 4.69 -11.73
N PHE A 54 -1.92 4.17 -10.51
CA PHE A 54 -3.08 3.73 -9.74
C PHE A 54 -3.89 4.93 -9.24
N LEU A 55 -3.22 5.98 -8.76
CA LEU A 55 -3.86 7.20 -8.25
C LEU A 55 -4.53 8.03 -9.35
N THR A 56 -4.03 8.01 -10.59
CA THR A 56 -4.58 8.78 -11.71
C THR A 56 -5.75 8.11 -12.42
N LYS A 57 -6.08 6.85 -12.09
CA LYS A 57 -7.41 6.27 -12.37
C LYS A 57 -8.44 6.93 -11.45
N LYS A 58 -8.64 8.23 -11.64
CA LYS A 58 -9.71 9.00 -11.03
C LYS A 58 -11.03 8.36 -11.48
N ASP A 59 -11.94 8.17 -10.52
CA ASP A 59 -13.32 7.75 -10.76
C ASP A 59 -13.83 8.47 -12.01
N SER A 60 -14.13 7.71 -13.05
CA SER A 60 -14.81 8.23 -14.23
C SER A 60 -16.24 8.52 -13.78
N ASP A 61 -16.49 9.77 -13.38
CA ASP A 61 -17.83 10.35 -13.32
C ASP A 61 -18.50 10.32 -14.71
#